data_AF-A0A1I4L4E9-F1
#
_entry.id   AF-A0A1I4L4E9-F1
#
_cell.length_a   1.000
_cell.length_b   1.000
_cell.length_c   1.000
_cell.angle_alpha   90.00
_cell.angle_beta   90.00
_cell.angle_gamma   90.00
#
_symmetry.space_group_name_H-M   'P 1'
#
loop_
_entity.id
_entity.type
_entity.pdbx_description
1 polymer ?
#
loop_
_entity_poly.entity_id
_entity_poly.type
_entity_poly.pdbx_seq_one_letter_code
_entity_poly.pdbx_strand_id
1 'polypeptide(L)' 'MDRPLKHSQKGELNRACLATHRFSLEDGPRGYDMFRHETDGCVRAVFAP' A
#
# COMPACT_ATOMS: atom_id res chain seq x y z
N MET A 1 9.84 2.59 17.28
CA MET A 1 9.75 2.05 15.90
C MET A 1 10.21 0.59 15.76
N ASP A 2 10.86 0.01 16.77
CA ASP A 2 11.44 -1.35 16.70
C ASP A 2 10.40 -2.50 16.71
N ARG A 3 9.32 -2.37 17.50
CA ARG A 3 8.31 -3.41 17.68
C ARG A 3 7.66 -3.89 16.36
N PRO A 4 7.09 -3.05 15.47
CA PRO A 4 6.45 -3.54 14.25
C PRO A 4 7.43 -4.18 13.25
N LEU A 5 8.68 -3.70 13.20
CA LEU A 5 9.72 -4.27 12.34
C LEU A 5 10.07 -5.70 12.75
N LYS A 6 10.17 -5.97 14.05
CA LYS A 6 10.40 -7.33 14.58
C LYS A 6 9.34 -8.33 14.15
N HIS A 7 8.05 -7.96 14.19
CA HIS A 7 6.97 -8.84 13.75
C HIS A 7 6.99 -9.04 12.22
N SER A 8 7.32 -7.98 11.45
CA SER A 8 7.48 -8.10 10.01
C SER A 8 8.64 -9.02 9.62
N GLN A 9 9.76 -8.99 10.35
CA GLN A 9 10.91 -9.86 10.11
C GLN A 9 10.62 -11.33 10.43
N LYS A 10 9.75 -11.57 11.42
CA LYS A 10 9.28 -12.91 11.81
C LYS A 10 8.17 -13.46 10.90
N GLY A 11 7.69 -12.69 9.92
CA GLY A 11 6.61 -13.09 9.03
C GLY A 11 5.20 -13.03 9.67
N GLU A 12 5.07 -12.41 10.84
CA GLU A 12 3.81 -12.33 11.59
C GLU A 12 2.86 -11.25 11.03
N LEU A 13 3.29 -10.51 10.01
CA LEU A 13 2.52 -9.45 9.37
C LEU A 13 2.22 -9.80 7.91
N ASN A 14 0.94 -10.01 7.60
CA ASN A 14 0.51 -10.16 6.21
C ASN A 14 0.53 -8.81 5.48
N ARG A 15 1.38 -8.71 4.46
CA ARG A 15 1.60 -7.47 3.69
C ARG A 15 0.58 -7.26 2.57
N ALA A 16 -0.16 -8.30 2.17
CA ALA A 16 -1.11 -8.21 1.06
C ALA A 16 -2.26 -7.24 1.34
N CYS A 17 -2.73 -7.18 2.58
CA CYS A 17 -3.75 -6.22 3.02
C CYS A 17 -3.22 -4.76 3.04
N LEU A 18 -1.89 -4.58 3.07
CA LEU A 18 -1.26 -3.28 3.21
C LEU A 18 -0.89 -2.63 1.86
N ALA A 19 -1.13 -3.26 0.72
CA ALA A 19 -0.81 -2.67 -0.59
C ALA A 19 -1.78 -3.20 -1.62
N THR A 20 -3.04 -2.76 -1.54
CA THR A 20 -4.09 -3.28 -2.41
C THR A 20 -3.86 -2.87 -3.86
N HIS A 21 -3.32 -1.66 -4.10
CA HIS A 21 -3.00 -1.17 -5.43
C HIS A 21 -1.57 -0.62 -5.47
N ARG A 22 -0.83 -1.01 -6.52
CA ARG A 22 0.54 -0.57 -6.77
C ARG A 22 0.63 0.17 -8.09
N PHE A 23 1.23 1.35 -8.06
CA PHE A 23 1.38 2.25 -9.19
C PHE A 23 2.86 2.60 -9.41
N SER A 24 3.19 3.01 -10.64
CA SER A 24 4.44 3.72 -10.92
C SER A 24 4.39 5.14 -10.33
N LEU A 25 5.54 5.83 -10.29
CA LEU A 25 5.56 7.25 -9.88
C LEU A 25 4.80 8.16 -10.85
N GLU A 26 4.80 7.82 -12.14
CA GLU A 26 4.10 8.56 -13.20
C GLU A 26 2.57 8.48 -13.01
N ASP A 27 2.08 7.33 -12.53
CA ASP A 27 0.67 7.10 -12.21
C ASP A 27 0.25 7.67 -10.83
N GLY A 28 1.12 8.44 -10.18
CA GLY A 28 0.87 9.13 -8.91
C GLY A 28 -0.54 9.74 -8.79
N PRO A 29 -0.92 10.63 -9.73
CA PRO A 29 -2.23 11.29 -9.71
C PRO A 29 -3.40 10.30 -9.75
N ARG A 30 -3.30 9.25 -10.57
CA ARG A 30 -4.33 8.23 -10.71
C ARG A 30 -4.48 7.41 -9.43
N GLY A 31 -3.38 7.02 -8.81
CA GLY A 31 -3.41 6.28 -7.54
C GLY A 31 -4.02 7.12 -6.41
N TYR A 32 -3.76 8.43 -6.39
CA TYR A 32 -4.39 9.35 -5.44
C TYR A 32 -5.89 9.50 -5.66
N ASP A 33 -6.33 9.62 -6.91
CA ASP A 33 -7.75 9.70 -7.25
C ASP A 33 -8.51 8.44 -6.82
N MET A 34 -7.95 7.26 -7.11
CA MET A 34 -8.52 5.98 -6.71
C MET A 34 -8.64 5.85 -5.19
N PHE A 35 -7.60 6.25 -4.43
CA PHE A 35 -7.66 6.25 -2.97
C PHE A 35 -8.69 7.25 -2.44
N ARG A 36 -8.77 8.45 -3.03
CA ARG A 36 -9.72 9.50 -2.61
C ARG A 36 -11.17 9.08 -2.83
N HIS A 37 -11.45 8.36 -3.90
CA HIS A 37 -12.80 7.94 -4.27
C HIS A 37 -13.12 6.49 -3.88
N GLU A 38 -12.20 5.81 -3.16
CA GLU A 38 -12.33 4.41 -2.72
C GLU A 38 -12.78 3.46 -3.84
N THR A 39 -12.26 3.66 -5.06
CA THR A 39 -12.61 2.82 -6.21
C THR A 39 -11.82 1.52 -6.19
N ASP A 40 -12.40 0.47 -6.78
CA ASP A 40 -11.77 -0.86 -6.89
C ASP A 40 -11.35 -1.50 -5.55
N GLY A 41 -12.03 -1.14 -4.44
CA GLY A 41 -11.64 -1.61 -3.12
C GLY A 41 -10.29 -1.06 -2.65
N CYS A 42 -9.91 0.14 -3.11
CA CYS A 42 -8.65 0.77 -2.76
C CYS A 42 -8.56 1.19 -1.29
N VAL A 43 -8.02 0.29 -0.45
CA VAL A 43 -7.63 0.59 0.94
C VAL A 43 -6.31 1.34 1.03
N ARG A 44 -5.32 1.03 0.18
CA ARG A 44 -4.04 1.73 0.15
C ARG A 44 -3.39 1.69 -1.23
N ALA A 45 -3.17 2.87 -1.81
CA ALA A 45 -2.33 3.05 -2.99
C ALA A 45 -0.86 3.18 -2.57
N VAL A 46 0.02 2.38 -3.16
CA VAL A 46 1.48 2.47 -2.97
C VAL A 46 2.17 2.73 -4.29
N PHE A 47 3.21 3.54 -4.26
CA PHE A 47 3.96 3.96 -5.44
C PHE A 47 5.36 3.38 -5.39
N ALA A 48 5.78 2.76 -6.49
CA ALA A 48 7.11 2.19 -6.65
C ALA A 48 7.83 2.84 -7.84
N PRO A 49 9.17 2.99 -7.76
CA PRO A 49 9.98 3.41 -8.90
C PRO A 49 9.86 2.45 -10.08
#